data_AF-A0A6A9QLC1-F1
#
_entry.id   AF-A0A6A9QLC1-F1
#
_cell.length_a   1.000
_cell.length_b   1.000
_cell.length_c   1.000
_cell.angle_alpha   90.00
_cell.angle_beta   90.00
_cell.angle_gamma   90.00
#
_symmetry.space_group_name_H-M   'P 1'
#
loop_
_entity.id
_entity.type
_entity.pdbx_description
1 polymer ?
#
loop_
_entity_poly.entity_id
_entity_poly.type
_entity_poly.pdbx_seq_one_letter_code
_entity_poly.pdbx_strand_id
1 'polypeptide(L)'
;MPSKLWIVGGAIAGLGYVVAIFYFLLSKREPYRWLGLTFFLGPVGSVVNYLMTRKDERDIAVTSLFLLYGFLIWIVVALMIGINPFYQVWGYVHGWIGI
;
A
#
# COMPACT_ATOMS: atom_id res chain seq x y z
N MET A 1 14.17 17.59 -15.50
CA MET A 1 14.13 16.12 -15.38
C MET A 1 13.50 15.79 -14.04
N PRO A 2 12.42 15.00 -13.96
CA PRO A 2 11.90 14.57 -12.67
C PRO A 2 13.04 13.80 -11.99
N SER A 3 13.49 14.32 -10.86
CA SER A 3 14.63 13.78 -10.11
C SER A 3 14.33 12.35 -9.69
N LYS A 4 15.31 11.45 -9.72
CA LYS A 4 15.18 10.02 -9.31
C LYS A 4 14.55 9.82 -7.91
N LEU A 5 14.38 10.89 -7.14
CA LEU A 5 13.57 11.00 -5.92
C LEU A 5 12.15 10.45 -6.05
N TRP A 6 11.50 10.52 -7.22
CA TRP A 6 10.14 9.97 -7.38
C TRP A 6 10.12 8.43 -7.26
N ILE A 7 11.17 7.76 -7.76
CA ILE A 7 11.35 6.30 -7.66
C ILE A 7 11.58 5.91 -6.20
N VAL A 8 12.46 6.62 -5.52
CA VAL A 8 12.79 6.37 -4.11
C VAL A 8 11.57 6.61 -3.22
N GLY A 9 10.83 7.70 -3.45
CA GLY A 9 9.58 7.98 -2.74
C GLY A 9 8.51 6.93 -2.98
N GLY A 10 8.39 6.42 -4.21
CA GLY A 10 7.44 5.35 -4.55
C GLY A 10 7.78 4.02 -3.91
N ALA A 11 9.06 3.65 -3.92
CA ALA A 11 9.55 2.45 -3.27
C ALA A 11 9.33 2.49 -1.75
N ILE A 12 9.60 3.62 -1.10
CA ILE A 12 9.40 3.80 0.35
C ILE A 12 7.91 3.75 0.70
N ALA A 13 7.05 4.43 -0.07
CA ALA A 13 5.61 4.45 0.17
C ALA A 13 4.94 3.09 -0.06
N GLY A 14 5.43 2.31 -1.04
CA GLY A 14 4.92 0.99 -1.37
C GLY A 14 5.46 -0.15 -0.50
N LEU A 15 6.57 0.07 0.21
CA LEU A 15 7.26 -0.99 0.96
C LEU A 15 6.35 -1.65 2.01
N GLY A 16 5.57 -0.85 2.74
CA GLY A 16 4.62 -1.37 3.74
C GLY A 16 3.57 -2.30 3.13
N TYR A 17 3.07 -1.97 1.94
CA TYR A 17 2.12 -2.80 1.21
C TYR A 17 2.75 -4.12 0.75
N VAL A 18 3.96 -4.06 0.19
CA VAL A 18 4.72 -5.25 -0.23
C VAL A 18 4.97 -6.18 0.96
N VAL A 19 5.42 -5.62 2.10
CA VAL A 19 5.62 -6.40 3.33
C VAL A 19 4.33 -7.04 3.81
N ALA A 20 3.21 -6.30 3.80
CA ALA A 20 1.91 -6.84 4.21
C ALA A 20 1.42 -7.97 3.29
N ILE A 21 1.62 -7.86 1.98
CA ILE A 21 1.28 -8.92 1.01
C ILE A 21 1.97 -10.24 1.41
N PHE A 22 3.30 -10.22 1.58
CA PHE A 22 4.05 -11.42 1.94
C PHE A 22 3.74 -11.90 3.36
N TYR A 23 3.58 -10.96 4.30
CA TYR A 23 3.21 -11.30 5.67
C TYR A 23 1.91 -12.09 5.71
N PHE A 24 0.85 -11.64 5.03
CA PHE A 24 -0.44 -12.34 5.06
C PHE A 24 -0.45 -13.62 4.23
N LEU A 25 0.25 -13.65 3.09
CA LEU A 25 0.38 -14.88 2.29
C LEU A 25 1.07 -16.01 3.07
N LEU A 26 2.06 -15.68 3.90
CA LEU A 26 2.83 -16.67 4.66
C LEU A 26 2.23 -17.00 6.03
N SER A 27 1.66 -16.00 6.73
CA SER A 27 1.22 -16.15 8.12
C SER A 27 -0.24 -16.57 8.29
N LYS A 28 -1.12 -16.23 7.33
CA LYS A 28 -2.57 -16.51 7.47
C LYS A 28 -2.96 -17.85 6.88
N ARG A 29 -3.95 -18.47 7.52
CA ARG A 29 -4.62 -19.68 7.03
C ARG A 29 -5.75 -19.30 6.08
N GLU A 30 -6.16 -20.25 5.25
CA GLU A 30 -7.41 -20.12 4.48
C GLU A 30 -8.59 -19.90 5.44
N PRO A 31 -9.58 -19.05 5.09
CA PRO A 31 -9.77 -18.38 3.80
C PRO A 31 -9.13 -16.98 3.72
N TYR A 32 -8.40 -16.50 4.72
CA TYR A 32 -7.96 -15.10 4.78
C TYR A 32 -6.65 -14.80 4.06
N ARG A 33 -5.95 -15.84 3.60
CA ARG A 33 -4.64 -15.72 2.96
C ARG A 33 -4.67 -14.86 1.68
N TRP A 34 -5.71 -15.01 0.86
CA TRP A 34 -5.84 -14.25 -0.39
C TRP A 34 -6.09 -12.76 -0.16
N LEU A 35 -6.56 -12.36 1.02
CA LEU A 35 -6.70 -10.95 1.40
C LEU A 35 -5.34 -10.22 1.44
N GLY A 36 -4.23 -10.96 1.56
CA GLY A 36 -2.90 -10.39 1.35
C GLY A 36 -2.74 -9.79 -0.04
N LEU A 37 -3.34 -10.38 -1.08
CA LEU A 37 -3.20 -9.94 -2.47
C LEU A 37 -3.96 -8.63 -2.76
N THR A 38 -5.00 -8.32 -2.00
CA THR A 38 -5.77 -7.08 -2.23
C THR A 38 -4.94 -5.83 -1.91
N PHE A 39 -3.87 -5.94 -1.11
CA PHE A 39 -2.92 -4.85 -0.86
C PHE A 39 -2.13 -4.42 -2.11
N PHE A 40 -2.14 -5.19 -3.19
CA PHE A 40 -1.66 -4.71 -4.50
C PHE A 40 -2.48 -3.52 -5.03
N LEU A 41 -3.72 -3.34 -4.56
CA LEU A 41 -4.54 -2.17 -4.88
C LEU A 41 -4.17 -0.94 -4.02
N GLY A 42 -3.09 -1.04 -3.23
CA GLY A 42 -2.61 0.03 -2.35
C GLY A 42 -3.69 0.47 -1.34
N PRO A 43 -3.93 1.78 -1.18
CA PRO A 43 -4.89 2.30 -0.19
C PRO A 43 -6.33 1.82 -0.41
N VAL A 44 -6.72 1.54 -1.66
CA VAL A 44 -8.04 0.95 -1.95
C VAL A 44 -8.13 -0.45 -1.38
N GLY A 45 -7.06 -1.25 -1.55
CA GLY A 45 -6.92 -2.57 -0.94
C GLY A 45 -7.03 -2.55 0.57
N SER A 46 -6.39 -1.57 1.21
CA SER A 46 -6.52 -1.34 2.66
C SER A 46 -7.97 -1.07 3.09
N VAL A 47 -8.72 -0.22 2.37
CA VAL A 47 -10.13 0.04 2.68
C VAL A 47 -10.97 -1.23 2.53
N VAL A 48 -10.80 -1.97 1.43
CA VAL A 48 -11.52 -3.22 1.17
C VAL A 48 -11.24 -4.24 2.28
N ASN A 49 -9.97 -4.51 2.59
CA ASN A 49 -9.59 -5.45 3.63
C ASN A 49 -10.14 -5.06 4.99
N TYR A 50 -10.02 -3.78 5.38
CA TYR A 50 -10.59 -3.31 6.63
C TYR A 50 -12.09 -3.58 6.72
N LEU A 51 -12.87 -3.22 5.68
CA LEU A 51 -14.32 -3.42 5.68
C LEU A 51 -14.71 -4.89 5.74
N MET A 52 -13.98 -5.76 5.04
CA MET A 52 -14.21 -7.20 5.02
C MET A 52 -13.84 -7.89 6.33
N THR A 53 -12.82 -7.41 7.04
CA THR A 53 -12.23 -8.15 8.18
C THR A 53 -12.45 -7.51 9.54
N ARG A 54 -12.97 -6.27 9.62
CA ARG A 54 -13.14 -5.52 10.87
C ARG A 54 -13.92 -6.22 11.97
N LYS A 55 -14.74 -7.23 11.64
CA LYS A 55 -15.53 -7.99 12.62
C LYS A 55 -14.87 -9.30 13.04
N ASP A 56 -14.13 -9.94 12.14
CA ASP A 56 -13.72 -11.35 12.30
C ASP A 56 -12.20 -11.51 12.40
N GLU A 57 -11.42 -10.64 11.77
CA GLU A 57 -9.95 -10.70 11.70
C GLU A 57 -9.34 -9.34 12.04
N ARG A 58 -9.33 -9.00 13.34
CA ARG A 58 -8.84 -7.71 13.85
C ARG A 58 -7.42 -7.38 13.37
N ASP A 59 -6.55 -8.37 13.27
CA ASP A 59 -5.16 -8.20 12.85
C ASP A 59 -5.04 -7.67 11.40
N ILE A 60 -5.82 -8.24 10.48
CA ILE A 60 -5.86 -7.78 9.08
C ILE A 60 -6.45 -6.37 9.05
N ALA A 61 -7.55 -6.14 9.76
CA ALA A 61 -8.22 -4.85 9.80
C ALA A 61 -7.30 -3.72 10.33
N VAL A 62 -6.57 -3.99 11.41
CA VAL A 62 -5.63 -3.03 12.01
C VAL A 62 -4.47 -2.75 11.08
N THR A 63 -3.88 -3.79 10.48
CA THR A 63 -2.79 -3.63 9.50
C THR A 63 -3.24 -2.80 8.30
N SER A 64 -4.45 -3.04 7.79
CA SER A 64 -5.05 -2.23 6.73
C SER A 64 -5.18 -0.75 7.11
N LEU A 65 -5.63 -0.46 8.34
CA LEU A 65 -5.71 0.92 8.82
C LEU A 65 -4.32 1.56 8.93
N PHE A 66 -3.32 0.84 9.44
CA PHE A 66 -1.95 1.37 9.52
C PHE A 66 -1.37 1.70 8.15
N LEU A 67 -1.58 0.84 7.16
CA LEU A 67 -1.14 1.11 5.78
C LEU A 67 -1.89 2.28 5.16
N LEU A 68 -3.19 2.41 5.44
CA LEU A 68 -3.99 3.54 4.97
C LEU A 68 -3.52 4.86 5.61
N TYR A 69 -3.30 4.89 6.92
CA TYR A 69 -2.79 6.08 7.62
C TYR A 69 -1.37 6.42 7.18
N GLY A 70 -0.49 5.42 7.01
CA GLY A 70 0.84 5.61 6.46
C GLY A 70 0.79 6.25 5.07
N PHE A 71 -0.13 5.81 4.21
CA PHE A 71 -0.35 6.41 2.90
C PHE A 71 -0.89 7.85 2.97
N LEU A 72 -1.82 8.15 3.88
CA LEU A 72 -2.34 9.52 4.09
C LEU A 72 -1.26 10.48 4.57
N ILE A 73 -0.40 10.04 5.51
CA ILE A 73 0.76 10.82 5.96
C ILE A 73 1.72 11.04 4.79
N TRP A 74 1.97 9.99 4.00
CA TRP A 74 2.84 10.08 2.84
C TRP A 74 2.33 11.06 1.78
N ILE A 75 1.02 11.16 1.53
CA ILE A 75 0.44 12.18 0.64
C ILE A 75 0.90 13.59 1.05
N VAL A 76 0.82 13.90 2.34
CA VAL A 76 1.22 15.22 2.86
C VAL A 76 2.71 15.46 2.61
N VAL A 77 3.56 14.47 2.91
CA VAL A 77 5.01 14.56 2.69
C VAL A 77 5.34 14.72 1.20
N ALA A 78 4.75 13.91 0.33
CA ALA A 78 4.97 13.93 -1.11
C ALA A 78 4.62 15.29 -1.73
N LEU A 79 3.48 15.87 -1.32
CA LEU A 79 3.08 17.20 -1.76
C LEU A 79 4.06 18.29 -1.32
N MET A 80 4.59 18.22 -0.10
CA MET A 80 5.60 19.18 0.40
C MET A 80 6.90 19.17 -0.41
N ILE A 81 7.27 18.02 -0.97
CA ILE A 81 8.49 17.85 -1.78
C ILE A 81 8.22 17.89 -3.29
N GLY A 82 7.02 18.31 -3.71
CA GLY A 82 6.66 18.48 -5.13
C GLY A 82 6.49 17.18 -5.91
N ILE A 83 6.22 16.06 -5.23
CA ILE A 83 6.00 14.74 -5.84
C ILE A 83 4.50 14.46 -5.90
N ASN A 84 4.03 13.93 -7.03
CA ASN A 84 2.65 13.45 -7.15
C ASN A 84 2.47 12.13 -6.35
N PRO A 85 1.66 12.10 -5.28
CA PRO A 85 1.52 10.92 -4.42
C PRO A 85 0.76 9.77 -5.10
N PHE A 86 -0.07 10.06 -6.11
CA PHE A 86 -0.83 9.04 -6.83
C PHE A 86 0.00 8.31 -7.88
N TYR A 87 1.07 8.93 -8.38
CA TYR A 87 2.05 8.28 -9.25
C TYR A 87 2.74 7.09 -8.58
N GLN A 88 2.68 7.00 -7.25
CA GLN A 88 3.35 5.96 -6.46
C GLN A 88 2.42 4.80 -6.13
N VAL A 89 1.11 5.06 -6.03
CA VAL A 89 0.07 4.03 -6.00
C VAL A 89 0.09 3.20 -7.28
N TRP A 90 0.22 3.89 -8.42
CA TRP A 90 0.31 3.26 -9.73
C TRP A 90 1.75 2.95 -10.15
N GLY A 91 2.76 3.54 -9.52
CA GLY A 91 4.18 3.30 -9.84
C GLY A 91 4.65 1.88 -9.51
N TYR A 92 4.04 1.21 -8.54
CA TYR A 92 4.29 -0.21 -8.31
C TYR A 92 3.67 -1.11 -9.40
N VAL A 93 2.53 -0.71 -10.03
CA VAL A 93 1.85 -1.47 -11.11
C VAL A 93 2.32 -1.08 -12.51
N HIS A 94 2.69 0.19 -12.71
CA HIS A 94 2.96 0.83 -14.01
C HIS A 94 4.24 1.67 -14.03
N GLY A 95 5.00 1.78 -12.93
CA GLY A 95 6.22 2.62 -12.84
C GLY A 95 7.42 2.11 -13.65
N TRP A 96 7.19 1.17 -14.55
CA TRP A 96 8.13 0.77 -15.61
C TRP A 96 7.80 1.41 -16.96
N ILE A 97 6.58 1.92 -17.16
CA ILE A 97 6.12 2.41 -18.45
C ILE A 97 5.87 3.91 -18.37
N GLY A 98 6.93 4.68 -18.62
CA GLY A 98 6.82 6.07 -19.05
C GLY A 98 7.44 7.09 -18.11
N ILE A 99 8.77 7.15 -18.07
CA ILE A 99 9.65 8.30 -18.41
C ILE A 99 11.11 7.84 -18.29
#